data_AF-A0A9W6U3R7-F1
#
_entry.id   AF-A0A9W6U3R7-F1
#
_cell.length_a   1.000
_cell.length_b   1.000
_cell.length_c   1.000
_cell.angle_alpha   90.00
_cell.angle_beta   90.00
_cell.angle_gamma   90.00
#
_symmetry.space_group_name_H-M   'P 1'
#
loop_
_entity.id
_entity.type
_entity.pdbx_description
1 polymer ?
#
loop_
_entity_poly.entity_id
_entity_poly.type
_entity_poly.pdbx_seq_one_letter_code
_entity_poly.pdbx_strand_id
1 'polypeptide(L)'
;MERGRERNRLSDEDYDDFKELLNELTLERESVKKTMGFALDNSEAAVDLVNIILDSIKGSTASGVTLVGLLYVTSDILHNSSAAVKNASLFRTTFQECLPEIMDTLRTAHKNIAGRMSANAMKEKVMNVLTAWESWSLFPPAVLVGLHATFLRKVDENEYMATRSIMFEGIGDTDLERLRKTCRQSGVLSTGDAKQLVARLQWLKEFTSPTATIAPGQTLVKQSNVSRTVTPIIPKIDSPDSAANKKQSTKDAEDLDGEPIDEENLDGDPIDGEPDSNDIDGEPMDDEALDGEPLDANAAEDELDGEPLDEDDLDGVPMDEDLDGEPI
;
A
#
# COMPACT_ATOMS: atom_id res chain seq x y z
N MET A 1 -5.68 -38.52 -9.03
CA MET A 1 -5.66 -37.21 -8.34
C MET A 1 -6.00 -36.05 -9.30
N GLU A 2 -6.12 -36.27 -10.62
CA GLU A 2 -6.52 -35.22 -11.59
C GLU A 2 -7.96 -34.70 -11.43
N ARG A 3 -8.92 -35.58 -11.11
CA ARG A 3 -10.33 -35.19 -10.89
C ARG A 3 -10.59 -34.18 -9.77
N GLY A 4 -9.63 -33.99 -8.86
CA GLY A 4 -9.72 -32.96 -7.81
C GLY A 4 -9.14 -31.61 -8.23
N ARG A 5 -8.23 -31.60 -9.22
CA ARG A 5 -7.67 -30.37 -9.78
C ARG A 5 -8.62 -29.70 -10.77
N GLU A 6 -9.36 -30.48 -11.56
CA GLU A 6 -10.33 -29.94 -12.51
C GLU A 6 -11.57 -29.32 -11.84
N ARG A 7 -11.96 -29.79 -10.65
CA ARG A 7 -13.11 -29.23 -9.91
C ARG A 7 -12.88 -27.85 -9.32
N ASN A 8 -11.62 -27.47 -9.11
CA ASN A 8 -11.24 -26.21 -8.49
C ASN A 8 -10.73 -25.19 -9.52
N ARG A 9 -11.02 -25.43 -10.81
CA ARG A 9 -10.71 -24.51 -11.90
C ARG A 9 -11.98 -23.86 -12.39
N LEU A 10 -11.85 -22.60 -12.77
CA LEU A 10 -12.95 -21.87 -13.39
C LEU A 10 -13.24 -22.48 -14.77
N SER A 11 -14.51 -22.58 -15.15
CA SER A 11 -14.86 -23.01 -16.50
C SER A 11 -14.46 -21.94 -17.52
N ASP A 12 -14.32 -22.30 -18.80
CA ASP A 12 -13.96 -21.32 -19.84
C ASP A 12 -15.05 -20.23 -19.98
N GLU A 13 -16.33 -20.60 -19.80
CA GLU A 13 -17.47 -19.66 -19.81
C GLU A 13 -17.41 -18.70 -18.61
N ASP A 14 -17.26 -19.25 -17.39
CA ASP A 14 -17.12 -18.43 -16.18
C ASP A 14 -15.86 -17.54 -16.20
N TYR A 15 -14.79 -18.00 -16.87
CA TYR A 15 -13.58 -17.21 -17.08
C TYR A 15 -13.83 -15.99 -17.96
N ASP A 16 -14.51 -16.18 -19.09
CA ASP A 16 -14.84 -15.10 -20.01
C ASP A 16 -15.82 -14.11 -19.36
N ASP A 17 -16.85 -14.62 -18.66
CA ASP A 17 -17.80 -13.80 -17.90
C ASP A 17 -17.09 -12.97 -16.83
N PHE A 18 -16.18 -13.58 -16.06
CA PHE A 18 -15.45 -12.85 -15.03
C PHE A 18 -14.51 -11.80 -15.63
N LYS A 19 -13.87 -12.09 -16.77
CA LYS A 19 -13.06 -11.11 -17.49
C LYS A 19 -13.88 -9.94 -17.99
N GLU A 20 -15.09 -10.17 -18.50
CA GLU A 20 -16.01 -9.11 -18.90
C GLU A 20 -16.40 -8.23 -17.72
N LEU A 21 -16.78 -8.84 -16.58
CA LEU A 21 -17.09 -8.10 -15.35
C LEU A 21 -15.93 -7.21 -14.88
N LEU A 22 -14.68 -7.70 -14.98
CA LEU A 22 -13.50 -6.92 -14.62
C LEU A 22 -13.20 -5.79 -15.61
N ASN A 23 -13.52 -5.96 -16.90
CA ASN A 23 -13.33 -4.95 -17.93
C ASN A 23 -14.36 -3.80 -17.82
N GLU A 24 -15.60 -4.12 -17.43
CA GLU A 24 -16.68 -3.16 -17.22
C GLU A 24 -16.69 -2.54 -15.81
N LEU A 25 -15.73 -2.92 -14.97
CA LEU A 25 -15.69 -2.54 -13.57
C LEU A 25 -15.56 -1.03 -13.38
N THR A 26 -16.48 -0.47 -12.59
CA THR A 26 -16.46 0.94 -12.18
C THR A 26 -16.17 1.07 -10.68
N LEU A 27 -16.06 2.32 -10.20
CA LEU A 27 -15.92 2.59 -8.76
C LEU A 27 -17.27 2.57 -8.02
N GLU A 28 -18.38 2.31 -8.71
CA GLU A 28 -19.69 2.26 -8.10
C GLU A 28 -19.87 1.00 -7.25
N ARG A 29 -20.53 1.16 -6.11
CA ARG A 29 -20.73 0.07 -5.15
C ARG A 29 -21.42 -1.15 -5.77
N GLU A 30 -22.40 -0.93 -6.65
CA GLU A 30 -23.12 -2.05 -7.28
C GLU A 30 -22.25 -2.80 -8.29
N SER A 31 -21.40 -2.10 -9.04
CA SER A 31 -20.43 -2.72 -9.97
C SER A 31 -19.41 -3.60 -9.22
N VAL A 32 -18.82 -3.07 -8.13
CA VAL A 32 -17.90 -3.82 -7.27
C VAL A 32 -18.60 -5.03 -6.62
N LYS A 33 -19.81 -4.83 -6.10
CA LYS A 33 -20.61 -5.89 -5.46
C LYS A 33 -20.97 -7.01 -6.44
N LYS A 34 -21.37 -6.69 -7.67
CA LYS A 34 -21.68 -7.68 -8.71
C LYS A 34 -20.45 -8.58 -8.97
N THR A 35 -19.29 -7.96 -9.17
CA THR A 35 -18.03 -8.67 -9.47
C THR A 35 -17.56 -9.51 -8.28
N MET A 36 -17.64 -8.97 -7.06
CA MET A 36 -17.32 -9.71 -5.84
C MET A 36 -18.29 -10.88 -5.60
N GLY A 37 -19.59 -10.68 -5.85
CA GLY A 37 -20.60 -11.73 -5.74
C GLY A 37 -20.28 -12.93 -6.62
N PHE A 38 -19.96 -12.67 -7.90
CA PHE A 38 -19.50 -13.71 -8.82
C PHE A 38 -18.31 -14.50 -8.28
N ALA A 39 -17.31 -13.80 -7.73
CA ALA A 39 -16.12 -14.46 -7.19
C ALA A 39 -16.43 -15.32 -5.95
N LEU A 40 -17.35 -14.90 -5.09
CA LEU A 40 -17.77 -15.69 -3.92
C LEU A 40 -18.62 -16.90 -4.30
N ASP A 41 -19.51 -16.76 -5.27
CA ASP A 41 -20.31 -17.86 -5.81
C ASP A 41 -19.42 -18.94 -6.45
N ASN A 42 -18.31 -18.53 -7.05
CA ASN A 42 -17.29 -19.40 -7.66
C ASN A 42 -16.04 -19.62 -6.78
N SER A 43 -16.19 -19.51 -5.46
CA SER A 43 -15.07 -19.60 -4.49
C SER A 43 -14.28 -20.92 -4.50
N GLU A 44 -14.80 -21.99 -5.09
CA GLU A 44 -14.05 -23.23 -5.31
C GLU A 44 -12.87 -23.04 -6.29
N ALA A 45 -12.97 -22.04 -7.18
CA ALA A 45 -11.94 -21.64 -8.13
C ALA A 45 -11.13 -20.41 -7.65
N ALA A 46 -11.02 -20.19 -6.33
CA ALA A 46 -10.38 -19.00 -5.76
C ALA A 46 -8.98 -18.70 -6.32
N VAL A 47 -8.16 -19.73 -6.59
CA VAL A 47 -6.81 -19.53 -7.13
C VAL A 47 -6.85 -18.95 -8.55
N ASP A 48 -7.72 -19.47 -9.40
CA ASP A 48 -7.87 -18.97 -10.78
C ASP A 48 -8.42 -17.55 -10.76
N LEU A 49 -9.46 -17.28 -9.95
CA LEU A 49 -10.05 -15.95 -9.79
C LEU A 49 -9.02 -14.90 -9.34
N VAL A 50 -8.18 -15.22 -8.35
CA VAL A 50 -7.12 -14.33 -7.86
C VAL A 50 -6.09 -14.05 -8.97
N ASN A 51 -5.69 -15.07 -9.73
CA ASN A 51 -4.76 -14.89 -10.84
C ASN A 51 -5.36 -14.03 -11.96
N ILE A 52 -6.65 -14.22 -12.27
CA ILE A 52 -7.34 -13.40 -13.27
C ILE A 52 -7.38 -11.92 -12.85
N ILE A 53 -7.68 -11.64 -11.57
CA ILE A 53 -7.65 -10.28 -11.02
C ILE A 53 -6.22 -9.71 -11.11
N LEU A 54 -5.22 -10.48 -10.70
CA LEU A 54 -3.81 -10.08 -10.75
C LEU A 54 -3.37 -9.73 -12.18
N ASP A 55 -3.73 -10.55 -13.16
CA ASP A 55 -3.42 -10.33 -14.57
C ASP A 55 -4.15 -9.09 -15.12
N SER A 56 -5.41 -8.88 -14.72
CA SER A 56 -6.15 -7.66 -15.07
C SER A 56 -5.47 -6.41 -14.47
N ILE A 57 -5.03 -6.46 -13.21
CA ILE A 57 -4.28 -5.37 -12.56
C ILE A 57 -2.98 -5.07 -13.33
N LYS A 58 -2.22 -6.10 -13.72
CA LYS A 58 -0.99 -5.95 -14.51
C LYS A 58 -1.24 -5.40 -15.92
N GLY A 59 -2.36 -5.75 -16.53
CA GLY A 59 -2.77 -5.23 -17.84
C GLY A 59 -3.28 -3.79 -17.82
N SER A 60 -3.84 -3.34 -16.69
CA SER A 60 -4.51 -2.03 -16.57
C SER A 60 -3.62 -0.87 -16.08
N THR A 61 -2.29 -0.97 -16.20
CA THR A 61 -1.31 -0.04 -15.62
C THR A 61 -1.48 1.44 -15.99
N ALA A 62 -2.24 1.77 -17.03
CA ALA A 62 -2.47 3.14 -17.50
C ALA A 62 -3.70 3.83 -16.88
N SER A 63 -4.66 3.10 -16.31
CA SER A 63 -5.89 3.68 -15.74
C SER A 63 -5.91 3.53 -14.22
N GLY A 64 -5.53 4.61 -13.51
CA GLY A 64 -5.56 4.63 -12.05
C GLY A 64 -6.95 4.33 -11.46
N VAL A 65 -8.02 4.72 -12.16
CA VAL A 65 -9.41 4.45 -11.77
C VAL A 65 -9.72 2.95 -11.85
N THR A 66 -9.35 2.29 -12.94
CA THR A 66 -9.57 0.84 -13.13
C THR A 66 -8.81 0.04 -12.07
N LEU A 67 -7.54 0.39 -11.81
CA LEU A 67 -6.73 -0.26 -10.79
C LEU A 67 -7.32 -0.13 -9.39
N VAL A 68 -7.87 1.05 -9.06
CA VAL A 68 -8.58 1.25 -7.79
C VAL A 68 -9.85 0.39 -7.73
N GLY A 69 -10.61 0.29 -8.82
CA GLY A 69 -11.78 -0.60 -8.88
C GLY A 69 -11.40 -2.06 -8.62
N LEU A 70 -10.35 -2.55 -9.28
CA LEU A 70 -9.83 -3.91 -9.09
C LEU A 70 -9.34 -4.13 -7.64
N LEU A 71 -8.72 -3.12 -7.03
CA LEU A 71 -8.34 -3.16 -5.62
C LEU A 71 -9.57 -3.20 -4.68
N TYR A 72 -10.65 -2.48 -5.01
CA TYR A 72 -11.89 -2.55 -4.24
C TYR A 72 -12.55 -3.92 -4.32
N VAL A 73 -12.64 -4.53 -5.51
CA VAL A 73 -13.10 -5.92 -5.65
C VAL A 73 -12.23 -6.89 -4.85
N THR A 74 -10.90 -6.73 -4.93
CA THR A 74 -9.96 -7.52 -4.11
C THR A 74 -10.26 -7.38 -2.62
N SER A 75 -10.48 -6.14 -2.16
CA SER A 75 -10.80 -5.84 -0.76
C SER A 75 -12.12 -6.43 -0.31
N ASP A 76 -13.17 -6.35 -1.12
CA ASP A 76 -14.50 -6.86 -0.79
C ASP A 76 -14.52 -8.40 -0.78
N ILE A 77 -13.83 -9.05 -1.71
CA ILE A 77 -13.65 -10.51 -1.68
C ILE A 77 -12.90 -10.91 -0.39
N LEU A 78 -11.84 -10.19 -0.04
CA LEU A 78 -11.07 -10.44 1.17
C LEU A 78 -11.89 -10.24 2.45
N HIS A 79 -12.70 -9.19 2.52
CA HIS A 79 -13.60 -8.95 3.65
C HIS A 79 -14.59 -10.09 3.85
N ASN A 80 -15.12 -10.64 2.75
CA ASN A 80 -16.08 -11.74 2.77
C ASN A 80 -15.42 -13.13 2.79
N SER A 81 -14.10 -13.23 2.67
CA SER A 81 -13.36 -14.51 2.68
C SER A 81 -13.49 -15.30 3.99
N SER A 82 -13.87 -14.62 5.08
CA SER A 82 -14.17 -15.23 6.38
C SER A 82 -15.64 -15.63 6.57
N ALA A 83 -16.51 -15.35 5.59
CA ALA A 83 -17.89 -15.80 5.63
C ALA A 83 -17.97 -17.34 5.58
N ALA A 84 -19.09 -17.90 6.04
CA ALA A 84 -19.33 -19.35 6.05
C ALA A 84 -19.66 -19.91 4.65
N VAL A 85 -18.91 -19.49 3.64
CA VAL A 85 -18.97 -19.97 2.26
C VAL A 85 -17.85 -21.00 2.05
N LYS A 86 -18.13 -22.06 1.30
CA LYS A 86 -17.13 -23.12 1.03
C LYS A 86 -15.90 -22.52 0.35
N ASN A 87 -14.69 -22.94 0.75
CA ASN A 87 -13.42 -22.50 0.16
C ASN A 87 -13.11 -20.99 0.18
N ALA A 88 -14.01 -20.11 0.63
CA ALA A 88 -13.79 -18.66 0.65
C ALA A 88 -12.52 -18.25 1.42
N SER A 89 -12.15 -18.99 2.48
CA SER A 89 -10.91 -18.76 3.22
C SER A 89 -9.62 -18.86 2.38
N LEU A 90 -9.65 -19.58 1.24
CA LEU A 90 -8.51 -19.72 0.32
C LEU A 90 -8.18 -18.40 -0.39
N PHE A 91 -9.16 -17.51 -0.56
CA PHE A 91 -8.92 -16.17 -1.10
C PHE A 91 -7.88 -15.42 -0.26
N ARG A 92 -8.02 -15.44 1.07
CA ARG A 92 -7.11 -14.72 1.97
C ARG A 92 -5.66 -15.16 1.79
N THR A 93 -5.40 -16.46 1.79
CA THR A 93 -4.04 -16.98 1.64
C THR A 93 -3.49 -16.72 0.24
N THR A 94 -4.31 -16.88 -0.80
CA THR A 94 -3.87 -16.69 -2.18
C THR A 94 -3.58 -15.22 -2.48
N PHE A 95 -4.45 -14.30 -2.08
CA PHE A 95 -4.21 -12.86 -2.21
C PHE A 95 -2.97 -12.43 -1.42
N GLN A 96 -2.75 -12.94 -0.20
CA GLN A 96 -1.56 -12.56 0.58
C GLN A 96 -0.25 -12.81 -0.18
N GLU A 97 -0.19 -13.84 -1.04
CA GLU A 97 1.01 -14.14 -1.83
C GLU A 97 1.24 -13.15 -2.98
N CYS A 98 0.17 -12.62 -3.60
CA CYS A 98 0.26 -11.72 -4.75
C CYS A 98 0.06 -10.23 -4.42
N LEU A 99 -0.43 -9.88 -3.23
CA LEU A 99 -0.64 -8.49 -2.79
C LEU A 99 0.60 -7.59 -2.93
N PRO A 100 1.83 -8.05 -2.63
CA PRO A 100 3.01 -7.22 -2.87
C PRO A 100 3.21 -6.85 -4.35
N GLU A 101 2.84 -7.74 -5.27
CA GLU A 101 2.91 -7.46 -6.71
C GLU A 101 1.82 -6.49 -7.17
N ILE A 102 0.61 -6.61 -6.61
CA ILE A 102 -0.48 -5.65 -6.81
C ILE A 102 -0.06 -4.25 -6.34
N MET A 103 0.55 -4.15 -5.15
CA MET A 103 1.03 -2.87 -4.61
C MET A 103 2.14 -2.23 -5.47
N ASP A 104 3.04 -3.03 -6.04
CA ASP A 104 4.08 -2.52 -6.95
C ASP A 104 3.48 -2.02 -8.28
N THR A 105 2.44 -2.69 -8.78
CA THR A 105 1.69 -2.25 -9.97
C THR A 105 0.96 -0.93 -9.70
N LEU A 106 0.26 -0.84 -8.57
CA LEU A 106 -0.41 0.39 -8.11
C LEU A 106 0.57 1.54 -7.92
N ARG A 107 1.75 1.28 -7.35
CA ARG A 107 2.82 2.27 -7.19
C ARG A 107 3.25 2.82 -8.55
N THR A 108 3.52 1.92 -9.50
CA THR A 108 4.01 2.30 -10.84
C THR A 108 2.98 3.17 -11.54
N ALA A 109 1.71 2.78 -11.49
CA ALA A 109 0.61 3.60 -12.00
C ALA A 109 0.54 4.97 -11.30
N HIS A 110 0.57 5.00 -9.96
CA HIS A 110 0.55 6.24 -9.18
C HIS A 110 1.71 7.19 -9.55
N LYS A 111 2.93 6.66 -9.75
CA LYS A 111 4.11 7.44 -10.18
C LYS A 111 3.93 8.06 -11.57
N ASN A 112 3.17 7.40 -12.45
CA ASN A 112 2.94 7.84 -13.82
C ASN A 112 1.77 8.82 -13.98
N ILE A 113 1.01 9.10 -12.91
CA ILE A 113 -0.06 10.10 -12.95
C ILE A 113 0.57 11.50 -12.97
N ALA A 114 0.37 12.23 -14.07
CA ALA A 114 0.90 13.59 -14.23
C ALA A 114 0.23 14.62 -13.29
N GLY A 115 -1.08 14.47 -13.05
CA GLY A 115 -1.86 15.41 -12.24
C GLY A 115 -1.71 15.17 -10.74
N ARG A 116 -1.22 16.18 -10.00
CA ARG A 116 -1.03 16.09 -8.53
C ARG A 116 -2.30 15.68 -7.78
N MET A 117 -3.44 16.29 -8.12
CA MET A 117 -4.72 16.00 -7.48
C MET A 117 -5.17 14.56 -7.73
N SER A 118 -5.08 14.09 -8.98
CA SER A 118 -5.42 12.72 -9.36
C SER A 118 -4.50 11.68 -8.70
N ALA A 119 -3.20 11.97 -8.60
CA ALA A 119 -2.23 11.12 -7.92
C ALA A 119 -2.56 10.99 -6.43
N ASN A 120 -2.81 12.13 -5.76
CA ASN A 120 -3.22 12.14 -4.35
C ASN A 120 -4.55 11.40 -4.12
N ALA A 121 -5.53 11.57 -5.02
CA ALA A 121 -6.81 10.86 -4.93
C ALA A 121 -6.63 9.34 -5.05
N MET A 122 -5.78 8.85 -5.97
CA MET A 122 -5.46 7.42 -6.06
C MET A 122 -4.76 6.92 -4.79
N LYS A 123 -3.75 7.67 -4.32
CA LYS A 123 -3.02 7.34 -3.09
C LYS A 123 -3.95 7.22 -1.90
N GLU A 124 -4.85 8.19 -1.70
CA GLU A 124 -5.82 8.18 -0.61
C GLU A 124 -6.69 6.92 -0.66
N LYS A 125 -7.21 6.55 -1.83
CA LYS A 125 -8.03 5.34 -1.99
C LYS A 125 -7.25 4.07 -1.64
N VAL A 126 -6.00 3.93 -2.10
CA VAL A 126 -5.15 2.77 -1.74
C VAL A 126 -4.87 2.73 -0.24
N MET A 127 -4.59 3.88 0.37
CA MET A 127 -4.31 3.98 1.81
C MET A 127 -5.55 3.68 2.67
N ASN A 128 -6.75 4.07 2.20
CA ASN A 128 -8.00 3.75 2.87
C ASN A 128 -8.27 2.24 2.87
N VAL A 129 -7.96 1.54 1.77
CA VAL A 129 -8.06 0.07 1.71
C VAL A 129 -7.10 -0.59 2.70
N LEU A 130 -5.84 -0.15 2.76
CA LEU A 130 -4.86 -0.69 3.71
C LEU A 130 -5.28 -0.45 5.18
N THR A 131 -5.78 0.75 5.49
CA THR A 131 -6.36 1.09 6.81
C THR A 131 -7.55 0.18 7.14
N ALA A 132 -8.41 -0.11 6.16
CA ALA A 132 -9.54 -1.01 6.36
C ALA A 132 -9.04 -2.43 6.71
N TRP A 133 -8.05 -2.96 5.98
CA TRP A 133 -7.46 -4.27 6.25
C TRP A 133 -6.79 -4.36 7.63
N GLU A 134 -6.19 -3.27 8.10
CA GLU A 134 -5.69 -3.15 9.48
C GLU A 134 -6.84 -3.24 10.49
N SER A 135 -7.89 -2.43 10.31
CA SER A 135 -9.04 -2.39 11.21
C SER A 135 -9.77 -3.74 11.32
N TRP A 136 -9.82 -4.49 10.23
CA TRP A 136 -10.42 -5.83 10.18
C TRP A 136 -9.48 -6.92 10.70
N SER A 137 -8.23 -6.58 11.06
CA SER A 137 -7.19 -7.55 11.40
C SER A 137 -7.02 -8.65 10.34
N LEU A 138 -7.21 -8.26 9.07
CA LEU A 138 -7.24 -9.17 7.94
C LEU A 138 -5.86 -9.79 7.67
N PHE A 139 -4.78 -9.07 7.99
CA PHE A 139 -3.42 -9.57 7.87
C PHE A 139 -2.58 -9.20 9.10
N PRO A 140 -1.49 -9.93 9.39
CA PRO A 140 -0.54 -9.53 10.43
C PRO A 140 -0.01 -8.11 10.17
N PRO A 141 0.24 -7.29 11.22
CA PRO A 141 0.73 -5.91 11.05
C PRO A 141 2.00 -5.81 10.19
N ALA A 142 2.93 -6.77 10.33
CA ALA A 142 4.16 -6.83 9.54
C ALA A 142 3.90 -6.94 8.03
N VAL A 143 2.84 -7.65 7.62
CA VAL A 143 2.45 -7.77 6.21
C VAL A 143 1.92 -6.42 5.70
N LEU A 144 1.02 -5.78 6.46
CA LEU A 144 0.45 -4.48 6.08
C LEU A 144 1.53 -3.39 5.96
N VAL A 145 2.48 -3.36 6.89
CA VAL A 145 3.63 -2.45 6.83
C VAL A 145 4.47 -2.68 5.56
N GLY A 146 4.67 -3.92 5.14
CA GLY A 146 5.32 -4.26 3.88
C GLY A 146 4.58 -3.77 2.64
N LEU A 147 3.25 -3.90 2.64
CA LEU A 147 2.40 -3.40 1.56
C LEU A 147 2.44 -1.87 1.48
N HIS A 148 2.37 -1.18 2.63
CA HIS A 148 2.56 0.27 2.73
C HIS A 148 3.92 0.70 2.18
N ALA A 149 4.99 0.03 2.62
CA ALA A 149 6.34 0.31 2.13
C ALA A 149 6.39 0.17 0.61
N THR A 150 5.94 -0.99 0.09
CA THR A 150 5.89 -1.32 -1.35
C THR A 150 5.20 -0.22 -2.16
N PHE A 151 4.01 0.20 -1.75
CA PHE A 151 3.25 1.24 -2.45
C PHE A 151 3.90 2.63 -2.38
N LEU A 152 4.46 3.01 -1.23
CA LEU A 152 5.00 4.35 -0.97
C LEU A 152 6.46 4.54 -1.41
N ARG A 153 7.07 3.54 -2.05
CA ARG A 153 8.47 3.63 -2.48
C ARG A 153 8.69 4.78 -3.46
N LYS A 154 9.71 5.60 -3.19
CA LYS A 154 10.11 6.68 -4.09
C LYS A 154 10.99 6.18 -5.24
N VAL A 155 11.95 5.31 -4.94
CA VAL A 155 13.00 4.84 -5.85
C VAL A 155 12.63 3.49 -6.47
N ASP A 156 12.97 3.22 -7.73
CA ASP A 156 12.72 1.90 -8.31
C ASP A 156 13.68 0.83 -7.74
N GLU A 157 13.26 -0.43 -7.71
CA GLU A 157 14.06 -1.52 -7.12
C GLU A 157 15.47 -1.60 -7.74
N ASN A 158 15.56 -1.50 -9.07
CA ASN A 158 16.83 -1.55 -9.79
C ASN A 158 17.76 -0.38 -9.42
N GLU A 159 17.20 0.83 -9.27
CA GLU A 159 17.96 2.03 -8.87
C GLU A 159 18.43 1.93 -7.41
N TYR A 160 17.58 1.41 -6.52
CA TYR A 160 17.94 1.15 -5.13
C TYR A 160 19.09 0.14 -5.01
N MET A 161 19.05 -0.94 -5.80
CA MET A 161 20.12 -1.93 -5.81
C MET A 161 21.44 -1.36 -6.36
N ALA A 162 21.38 -0.55 -7.42
CA ALA A 162 22.55 0.06 -8.03
C ALA A 162 23.28 1.01 -7.06
N THR A 163 22.54 1.80 -6.29
CA THR A 163 23.11 2.78 -5.35
C THR A 163 23.74 2.15 -4.10
N ARG A 164 23.30 0.95 -3.70
CA ARG A 164 23.75 0.30 -2.46
C ARG A 164 24.85 -0.72 -2.59
N SER A 165 25.25 -1.05 -3.82
CA SER A 165 26.32 -2.01 -4.12
C SER A 165 26.32 -3.19 -3.14
N ILE A 166 25.17 -3.87 -3.03
CA ILE A 166 24.96 -4.95 -2.05
C ILE A 166 25.91 -6.09 -2.41
N MET A 167 27.03 -6.19 -1.69
CA MET A 167 27.96 -7.31 -1.79
C MET A 167 27.25 -8.57 -1.29
N PHE A 168 27.27 -9.59 -2.12
CA PHE A 168 26.48 -10.79 -1.90
C PHE A 168 27.35 -12.02 -2.10
N GLU A 169 27.72 -12.68 -1.01
CA GLU A 169 28.41 -13.96 -1.04
C GLU A 169 27.39 -15.10 -1.20
N GLY A 170 27.82 -16.19 -1.83
CA GLY A 170 26.93 -17.27 -2.30
C GLY A 170 25.97 -17.79 -1.23
N ILE A 171 24.69 -17.50 -1.43
CA ILE A 171 23.57 -18.02 -0.64
C ILE A 171 23.28 -19.45 -1.09
N GLY A 172 23.26 -20.40 -0.16
CA GLY A 172 22.77 -21.75 -0.44
C GLY A 172 21.25 -21.78 -0.59
N ASP A 173 20.70 -22.80 -1.25
CA ASP A 173 19.25 -22.91 -1.50
C ASP A 173 18.38 -22.82 -0.24
N THR A 174 18.89 -23.30 0.89
CA THR A 174 18.19 -23.22 2.19
C THR A 174 18.03 -21.79 2.68
N ASP A 175 19.05 -20.95 2.46
CA ASP A 175 19.04 -19.55 2.85
C ASP A 175 18.13 -18.73 1.93
N LEU A 176 18.05 -19.09 0.65
CA LEU A 176 17.11 -18.49 -0.30
C LEU A 176 15.65 -18.74 0.10
N GLU A 177 15.28 -19.97 0.49
CA GLU A 177 13.90 -20.24 0.91
C GLU A 177 13.55 -19.55 2.24
N ARG A 178 14.52 -19.41 3.15
CA ARG A 178 14.37 -18.59 4.36
C ARG A 178 14.08 -17.13 4.00
N LEU A 179 14.83 -16.56 3.06
CA LEU A 179 14.60 -15.19 2.57
C LEU A 179 13.19 -15.02 1.99
N ARG A 180 12.76 -15.94 1.11
CA ARG A 180 11.39 -15.91 0.54
C ARG A 180 10.33 -15.97 1.63
N LYS A 181 10.51 -16.84 2.62
CA LYS A 181 9.60 -16.95 3.76
C LYS A 181 9.54 -15.64 4.55
N THR A 182 10.68 -15.01 4.83
CA THR A 182 10.72 -13.70 5.50
C THR A 182 10.01 -12.64 4.68
N CYS A 183 10.25 -12.57 3.36
CA CYS A 183 9.54 -11.64 2.47
C CYS A 183 8.01 -11.79 2.56
N ARG A 184 7.50 -13.04 2.50
CA ARG A 184 6.07 -13.34 2.64
C ARG A 184 5.50 -12.88 4.00
N GLN A 185 6.23 -13.13 5.09
CA GLN A 185 5.81 -12.75 6.44
C GLN A 185 5.85 -11.23 6.66
N SER A 186 6.70 -10.53 5.92
CA SER A 186 6.86 -9.08 5.97
C SER A 186 6.07 -8.34 4.89
N GLY A 187 5.23 -9.02 4.09
CA GLY A 187 4.39 -8.38 3.08
C GLY A 187 5.16 -7.71 1.94
N VAL A 188 6.35 -8.22 1.60
CA VAL A 188 7.14 -7.77 0.44
C VAL A 188 7.27 -8.90 -0.58
N LEU A 189 7.49 -8.53 -1.84
CA LEU A 189 7.52 -9.48 -2.95
C LEU A 189 8.58 -10.56 -2.73
N SER A 190 8.16 -11.83 -2.81
CA SER A 190 9.01 -13.00 -2.49
C SER A 190 9.58 -13.72 -3.72
N THR A 191 9.29 -13.23 -4.92
CA THR A 191 9.84 -13.74 -6.20
C THR A 191 11.16 -13.05 -6.54
N GLY A 192 11.98 -13.64 -7.41
CA GLY A 192 13.26 -13.07 -7.82
C GLY A 192 14.49 -13.72 -7.17
N ASP A 193 15.65 -13.14 -7.46
CA ASP A 193 16.93 -13.62 -6.96
C ASP A 193 17.20 -13.18 -5.52
N ALA A 194 18.22 -13.77 -4.91
CA ALA A 194 18.56 -13.52 -3.53
C ALA A 194 18.93 -12.05 -3.24
N LYS A 195 19.53 -11.33 -4.20
CA LYS A 195 19.88 -9.91 -4.05
C LYS A 195 18.63 -9.05 -3.99
N GLN A 196 17.67 -9.31 -4.87
CA GLN A 196 16.38 -8.62 -4.89
C GLN A 196 15.64 -8.82 -3.55
N LEU A 197 15.62 -10.05 -3.03
CA LEU A 197 14.96 -10.34 -1.76
C LEU A 197 15.59 -9.57 -0.60
N VAL A 198 16.93 -9.56 -0.45
CA VAL A 198 17.53 -8.80 0.66
C VAL A 198 17.42 -7.30 0.45
N ALA A 199 17.47 -6.80 -0.78
CA ALA A 199 17.24 -5.39 -1.07
C ALA A 199 15.86 -4.93 -0.59
N ARG A 200 14.81 -5.72 -0.86
CA ARG A 200 13.45 -5.43 -0.37
C ARG A 200 13.36 -5.44 1.16
N LEU A 201 13.98 -6.42 1.81
CA LEU A 201 14.00 -6.50 3.28
C LEU A 201 14.78 -5.37 3.93
N GLN A 202 15.91 -4.99 3.34
CA GLN A 202 16.72 -3.86 3.82
C GLN A 202 15.95 -2.56 3.68
N TRP A 203 15.29 -2.37 2.54
CA TRP A 203 14.49 -1.18 2.32
C TRP A 203 13.28 -1.11 3.26
N LEU A 204 12.59 -2.23 3.51
CA LEU A 204 11.53 -2.29 4.51
C LEU A 204 12.03 -1.86 5.90
N LYS A 205 13.20 -2.35 6.30
CA LYS A 205 13.83 -1.95 7.57
C LYS A 205 14.03 -0.44 7.65
N GLU A 206 14.44 0.20 6.56
CA GLU A 206 14.63 1.65 6.48
C GLU A 206 13.32 2.42 6.53
N PHE A 207 12.30 1.92 5.83
CA PHE A 207 10.96 2.48 5.87
C PHE A 207 10.38 2.49 7.29
N THR A 208 10.65 1.43 8.07
CA THR A 208 10.17 1.29 9.46
C THR A 208 11.10 1.87 10.52
N SER A 209 12.32 2.26 10.15
CA SER A 209 13.26 2.85 11.10
C SER A 209 12.67 4.17 11.58
N PRO A 210 12.67 4.47 12.90
CA PRO A 210 12.21 5.75 13.39
C PRO A 210 12.96 6.84 12.63
N THR A 211 12.25 7.54 11.75
CA THR A 211 12.76 8.78 11.18
C THR A 211 12.92 9.67 12.39
N ALA A 212 14.17 9.97 12.78
CA ALA A 212 14.43 10.87 13.89
C ALA A 212 13.57 12.11 13.67
N THR A 213 12.62 12.34 14.58
CA THR A 213 11.80 13.54 14.60
C THR A 213 12.76 14.72 14.70
N ILE A 214 13.03 15.38 13.57
CA ILE A 214 13.65 16.70 13.60
C ILE A 214 12.53 17.62 14.08
N ALA A 215 12.60 17.99 15.36
CA ALA A 215 11.84 19.11 15.89
C ALA A 215 12.14 20.34 15.01
N PRO A 216 11.14 21.20 14.71
CA PRO A 216 11.39 22.43 13.98
C PRO A 216 12.32 23.30 14.83
N GLY A 217 13.62 23.33 14.48
CA GLY A 217 14.62 24.08 15.24
C GLY A 217 16.05 23.54 15.31
N GLN A 218 16.47 22.55 14.51
CA GLN A 218 17.89 22.20 14.38
C GLN A 218 18.32 22.07 12.91
N THR A 219 19.30 22.90 12.53
CA THR A 219 19.94 22.95 11.22
C THR A 219 20.86 21.75 11.00
N LEU A 220 20.68 21.09 9.86
CA LEU A 220 21.49 19.94 9.43
C LEU A 220 22.82 20.44 8.84
N VAL A 221 23.93 20.11 9.48
CA VAL A 221 25.26 20.15 8.86
C VAL A 221 25.35 19.02 7.82
N LYS A 222 25.71 19.36 6.58
CA LYS A 222 26.11 18.39 5.55
C LYS A 222 27.36 17.65 6.02
N GLN A 223 27.30 16.33 6.14
CA GLN A 223 28.50 15.49 6.09
C GLN A 223 28.40 14.48 4.96
N SER A 224 29.29 14.69 4.00
CA SER A 224 29.68 13.80 2.93
C SER A 224 30.40 12.55 3.47
N ASN A 225 29.98 11.40 2.96
CA ASN A 225 30.68 10.11 2.83
C ASN A 225 31.50 9.55 4.01
N VAL A 226 31.01 8.43 4.57
CA VAL A 226 31.87 7.30 4.99
C VAL A 226 31.23 6.00 4.50
N SER A 227 32.00 5.24 3.72
CA SER A 227 31.71 3.87 3.33
C SER A 227 31.36 3.03 4.56
N ARG A 228 30.12 2.51 4.62
CA ARG A 228 29.75 1.46 5.57
C ARG A 228 29.62 0.16 4.81
N THR A 229 30.61 -0.71 4.96
CA THR A 229 30.44 -2.14 4.70
C THR A 229 29.41 -2.68 5.69
N VAL A 230 28.28 -3.16 5.20
CA VAL A 230 27.23 -3.77 6.02
C VAL A 230 27.18 -5.26 5.70
N THR A 231 27.69 -6.08 6.62
CA THR A 231 27.49 -7.53 6.60
C THR A 231 26.04 -7.82 7.03
N PRO A 232 25.26 -8.62 6.28
CA PRO A 232 23.88 -8.90 6.66
C PRO A 232 23.85 -9.82 7.88
N ILE A 233 23.32 -9.32 9.00
CA ILE A 233 22.99 -10.13 10.17
C ILE A 233 21.67 -10.84 9.86
N ILE A 234 21.73 -12.16 9.65
CA ILE A 234 20.56 -13.04 9.59
C ILE A 234 19.89 -13.01 10.97
N PRO A 235 18.61 -12.61 11.10
CA PRO A 235 17.91 -12.67 12.39
C PRO A 235 17.70 -14.13 12.79
N LYS A 236 18.36 -14.55 13.88
CA LYS A 236 18.08 -15.83 14.55
C LYS A 236 16.70 -15.73 15.20
N ILE A 237 15.77 -16.57 14.75
CA ILE A 237 14.48 -16.78 15.40
C ILE A 237 14.70 -17.93 16.39
N ASP A 238 14.69 -17.62 17.69
CA ASP A 238 14.76 -18.62 18.75
C ASP A 238 13.48 -19.46 18.77
N SER A 239 13.64 -20.79 18.82
CA SER A 239 12.61 -21.74 19.24
C SER A 239 13.03 -22.33 20.59
N PRO A 240 12.12 -22.51 21.56
CA PRO A 240 12.44 -23.10 22.84
C PRO A 240 12.39 -24.64 22.73
N ASP A 241 13.42 -25.35 23.22
CA ASP A 241 13.29 -26.22 24.40
C ASP A 241 14.59 -26.97 24.77
N SER A 242 14.72 -27.21 26.08
CA SER A 242 15.41 -28.33 26.75
C SER A 242 16.95 -28.35 26.97
N ALA A 243 17.31 -27.86 28.17
CA ALA A 243 18.08 -28.53 29.24
C ALA A 243 19.38 -29.32 28.93
N ALA A 244 20.52 -28.84 29.45
CA ALA A 244 21.38 -29.55 30.42
C ALA A 244 22.71 -28.82 30.74
N ASN A 245 22.77 -28.21 31.93
CA ASN A 245 23.86 -28.22 32.93
C ASN A 245 25.34 -28.39 32.52
N LYS A 246 26.19 -27.36 32.71
CA LYS A 246 27.35 -27.37 33.65
C LYS A 246 28.07 -26.02 33.79
N LYS A 247 28.33 -25.64 35.04
CA LYS A 247 29.19 -24.54 35.52
C LYS A 247 30.65 -24.68 35.05
N GLN A 248 31.36 -23.58 34.81
CA GLN A 248 32.50 -23.12 35.66
C GLN A 248 33.02 -21.71 35.27
N SER A 249 33.39 -20.95 36.30
CA SER A 249 34.17 -19.69 36.42
C SER A 249 35.45 -19.62 35.55
N THR A 250 36.07 -18.47 35.21
CA THR A 250 36.61 -17.38 36.06
C THR A 250 36.91 -16.10 35.25
N LYS A 251 37.10 -15.00 36.00
CA LYS A 251 37.61 -13.66 35.64
C LYS A 251 38.95 -13.70 34.87
N ASP A 252 39.26 -12.63 34.13
CA ASP A 252 40.36 -11.71 34.44
C ASP A 252 40.24 -10.40 33.64
N ALA A 253 40.70 -9.32 34.28
CA ALA A 253 40.64 -7.92 33.86
C ALA A 253 42.07 -7.37 33.79
N GLU A 254 42.37 -6.60 32.75
CA GLU A 254 43.56 -5.73 32.60
C GLU A 254 43.02 -4.50 31.83
N ASP A 255 42.71 -3.35 32.45
CA ASP A 255 43.59 -2.30 32.99
C ASP A 255 44.62 -1.77 31.97
N LEU A 256 44.23 -0.71 31.25
CA LEU A 256 45.16 0.17 30.52
C LEU A 256 44.77 1.62 30.79
N ASP A 257 45.75 2.33 31.36
CA ASP A 257 45.68 3.68 31.88
C ASP A 257 45.48 4.74 30.79
N GLY A 258 45.05 5.92 31.23
CA GLY A 258 44.95 7.11 30.40
C GLY A 258 46.08 8.11 30.68
N GLU A 259 46.33 8.96 29.70
CA GLU A 259 46.97 10.26 29.92
C GLU A 259 46.00 11.38 29.51
N PRO A 260 45.84 12.44 30.34
CA PRO A 260 45.08 13.62 29.98
C PRO A 260 45.97 14.58 29.16
N ILE A 261 45.42 15.19 28.11
CA ILE A 261 46.08 16.31 27.43
C ILE A 261 45.35 17.60 27.79
N ASP A 262 46.15 18.51 28.33
CA ASP A 262 45.80 19.78 28.94
C ASP A 262 45.12 20.77 27.98
N GLU A 263 44.15 21.48 28.55
CA GLU A 263 43.55 22.70 28.05
C GLU A 263 44.48 23.87 28.38
N GLU A 264 45.17 24.48 27.41
CA GLU A 264 45.57 25.90 27.50
C GLU A 264 45.70 26.57 26.11
N ASN A 265 44.92 27.64 25.96
CA ASN A 265 45.27 28.91 25.30
C ASN A 265 45.59 28.94 23.80
N LEU A 266 44.57 29.28 22.99
CA LEU A 266 44.75 30.11 21.79
C LEU A 266 43.62 31.16 21.68
N ASP A 267 43.90 32.34 22.21
CA ASP A 267 43.17 33.59 22.01
C ASP A 267 43.47 34.22 20.63
N GLY A 268 42.49 34.94 20.09
CA GLY A 268 42.62 35.98 19.03
C GLY A 268 42.24 35.50 17.62
N ASP A 269 41.28 36.07 16.89
CA ASP A 269 40.72 37.43 16.87
C ASP A 269 39.21 37.43 16.49
N PRO A 270 38.46 38.51 16.80
CA PRO A 270 37.08 38.70 16.34
C PRO A 270 37.06 39.14 14.85
N ILE A 271 36.40 38.36 14.00
CA ILE A 271 35.92 38.88 12.69
C ILE A 271 34.50 39.41 12.89
N ASP A 272 34.43 40.73 12.92
CA ASP A 272 33.25 41.56 12.71
C ASP A 272 32.96 41.62 11.19
N GLY A 273 31.69 41.55 10.76
CA GLY A 273 31.36 41.95 9.39
C GLY A 273 30.13 41.31 8.72
N GLU A 274 28.96 41.77 9.15
CA GLU A 274 27.69 41.91 8.41
C GLU A 274 26.73 40.72 8.18
N PRO A 275 25.42 40.91 8.45
CA PRO A 275 24.37 39.99 8.07
C PRO A 275 23.94 40.23 6.62
N ASP A 276 23.96 39.18 5.79
CA ASP A 276 23.19 39.18 4.55
C ASP A 276 21.69 39.15 4.91
N SER A 277 21.10 40.34 4.99
CA SER A 277 19.67 40.58 4.87
C SER A 277 19.22 40.16 3.47
N ASN A 278 18.77 38.92 3.33
CA ASN A 278 17.78 38.62 2.29
C ASN A 278 16.41 38.71 2.94
N ASP A 279 15.93 39.95 2.88
CA ASP A 279 14.57 40.35 3.15
C ASP A 279 13.57 39.39 2.53
N ILE A 280 12.55 39.08 3.32
CA ILE A 280 11.27 38.57 2.87
C ILE A 280 10.66 39.70 2.02
N ASP A 281 10.91 39.66 0.71
CA ASP A 281 10.14 40.45 -0.24
C ASP A 281 8.85 39.68 -0.55
N GLY A 282 7.76 40.18 0.03
CA GLY A 282 6.43 39.75 -0.34
C GLY A 282 6.13 40.29 -1.72
N GLU A 283 6.13 39.41 -2.72
CA GLU A 283 5.60 39.71 -4.05
C GLU A 283 4.23 40.41 -3.90
N PRO A 284 4.07 41.63 -4.44
CA PRO A 284 2.82 42.35 -4.38
C PRO A 284 1.75 41.55 -5.13
N MET A 285 0.56 41.47 -4.51
CA MET A 285 -0.62 40.89 -5.14
C MET A 285 -0.92 41.70 -6.40
N ASP A 286 -0.90 41.03 -7.55
CA ASP A 286 -1.18 41.66 -8.83
C ASP A 286 -2.68 41.99 -8.90
N ASP A 287 -3.00 43.27 -8.86
CA ASP A 287 -4.35 43.82 -8.96
C ASP A 287 -4.83 43.87 -10.42
N GLU A 288 -4.38 42.95 -11.27
CA GLU A 288 -4.87 42.79 -12.63
C GLU A 288 -6.27 42.16 -12.60
N ALA A 289 -7.24 43.08 -12.47
CA ALA A 289 -8.58 43.05 -13.02
C ALA A 289 -9.21 41.65 -13.16
N LEU A 290 -10.10 41.35 -12.22
CA LEU A 290 -11.30 40.56 -12.48
C LEU A 290 -12.09 41.22 -13.62
N ASP A 291 -11.72 40.95 -14.86
CA ASP A 291 -12.54 41.27 -16.02
C ASP A 291 -13.66 40.22 -16.06
N GLY A 292 -14.81 40.63 -15.54
CA GLY A 292 -16.03 39.85 -15.65
C GLY A 292 -16.42 39.81 -17.12
N GLU A 293 -16.21 38.67 -17.77
CA GLU A 293 -16.78 38.46 -19.10
C GLU A 293 -18.30 38.66 -19.02
N PRO A 294 -18.88 39.55 -19.85
CA PRO A 294 -20.31 39.71 -19.91
C PRO A 294 -20.93 38.43 -20.46
N LEU A 295 -21.87 37.86 -19.70
CA LEU A 295 -22.74 36.79 -20.13
C LEU A 295 -23.39 37.17 -21.48
N ASP A 296 -23.01 36.44 -22.51
CA ASP A 296 -23.57 36.56 -23.85
C ASP A 296 -25.07 36.19 -23.80
N ALA A 297 -25.92 37.21 -23.87
CA ALA A 297 -27.36 37.10 -23.93
C ALA A 297 -27.87 36.71 -25.34
N ASN A 298 -27.12 35.88 -26.07
CA ASN A 298 -27.54 35.27 -27.33
C ASN A 298 -27.16 33.79 -27.43
N ALA A 299 -27.15 33.08 -26.30
CA ALA A 299 -27.31 31.62 -26.35
C ALA A 299 -28.76 31.33 -26.77
N ALA A 300 -28.84 30.87 -28.01
CA ALA A 300 -30.04 30.50 -28.73
C ALA A 300 -31.02 29.68 -27.90
N GLU A 301 -32.28 29.99 -28.17
CA GLU A 301 -33.46 29.22 -27.85
C GLU A 301 -33.32 27.80 -28.39
N ASP A 302 -32.87 26.86 -27.56
CA ASP A 302 -32.96 25.42 -27.83
C ASP A 302 -33.67 24.73 -26.65
N GLU A 303 -35.00 24.71 -26.77
CA GLU A 303 -35.89 23.56 -26.46
C GLU A 303 -35.58 22.77 -25.18
N LEU A 304 -35.96 23.33 -24.03
CA LEU A 304 -36.33 22.54 -22.85
C LEU A 304 -37.73 21.95 -23.07
N ASP A 305 -37.79 20.76 -23.67
CA ASP A 305 -38.98 19.93 -23.72
C ASP A 305 -39.22 19.31 -22.32
N GLY A 306 -39.94 20.05 -21.48
CA GLY A 306 -40.51 19.51 -20.26
C GLY A 306 -41.81 18.81 -20.60
N GLU A 307 -41.81 17.46 -20.59
CA GLU A 307 -43.07 16.72 -20.60
C GLU A 307 -43.92 17.16 -19.39
N PRO A 308 -45.21 17.48 -19.60
CA PRO A 308 -46.10 17.84 -18.51
C PRO A 308 -46.28 16.63 -17.58
N LEU A 309 -46.07 16.86 -16.28
CA LEU A 309 -46.47 15.92 -15.24
C LEU A 309 -48.00 15.82 -15.26
N ASP A 310 -48.51 14.65 -15.64
CA ASP A 310 -49.92 14.31 -15.47
C ASP A 310 -50.28 14.41 -13.97
N GLU A 311 -51.26 15.26 -13.65
CA GLU A 311 -51.75 15.50 -12.27
C GLU A 311 -52.72 14.43 -11.78
N ASP A 312 -52.83 13.29 -12.46
CA ASP A 312 -53.80 12.23 -12.15
C ASP A 312 -53.05 10.95 -11.71
N ASP A 313 -52.72 10.84 -10.42
CA ASP A 313 -52.71 9.57 -9.64
C ASP A 313 -52.14 9.75 -8.21
N LEU A 314 -52.66 10.75 -7.48
CA LEU A 314 -52.52 10.81 -6.01
C LEU A 314 -53.88 10.61 -5.33
N ASP A 315 -54.60 9.57 -5.71
CA ASP A 315 -55.69 9.04 -4.88
C ASP A 315 -55.07 8.20 -3.77
N GLY A 316 -54.92 8.85 -2.61
CA GLY A 316 -54.57 8.20 -1.35
C GLY A 316 -55.57 7.10 -1.03
N VAL A 317 -55.08 5.87 -0.96
CA VAL A 317 -55.86 4.75 -0.46
C VAL A 317 -56.25 5.05 1.00
N PRO A 318 -57.53 5.04 1.37
CA PRO A 318 -57.93 5.16 2.77
C PRO A 318 -57.41 3.94 3.54
N MET A 319 -56.61 4.18 4.59
CA MET A 319 -56.33 3.15 5.59
C MET A 319 -57.60 2.94 6.43
N ASP A 320 -58.37 1.92 6.07
CA ASP A 320 -59.30 1.31 7.01
C ASP A 320 -58.49 0.42 7.96
N GLU A 321 -58.06 0.97 9.09
CA GLU A 321 -57.71 0.17 10.27
C GLU A 321 -58.60 0.61 11.44
N ASP A 322 -59.73 -0.07 11.55
CA ASP A 322 -60.48 -0.22 12.80
C ASP A 322 -59.55 -0.85 13.84
N LEU A 323 -58.83 -0.01 14.58
CA LEU A 323 -58.21 -0.37 15.85
C LEU A 323 -59.26 -0.22 16.95
N ASP A 324 -60.00 -1.30 17.15
CA ASP A 324 -60.85 -1.53 18.30
C ASP A 324 -59.99 -1.70 19.56
N GLY A 325 -59.91 -0.63 20.33
CA GLY A 325 -59.44 -0.70 21.70
C GLY A 325 -60.40 -1.54 22.54
N GLU A 326 -59.98 -2.73 22.96
CA GLU A 326 -60.54 -3.36 24.15
C GLU A 326 -59.79 -2.85 25.41
N PRO A 327 -60.52 -2.31 26.41
CA PRO A 327 -60.01 -2.19 27.75
C PRO A 327 -60.40 -3.44 28.57
N ILE A 328 -59.42 -4.08 29.21
CA ILE A 328 -59.35 -4.46 30.64
C ILE A 328 -58.05 -5.24 30.88
#